data_AF-A0A916F3G0-F1
#
_entry.id   AF-A0A916F3G0-F1
#
_cell.length_a   1.000
_cell.length_b   1.000
_cell.length_c   1.000
_cell.angle_alpha   90.00
_cell.angle_beta   90.00
_cell.angle_gamma   90.00
#
_symmetry.space_group_name_H-M   'P 1'
#
loop_
_entity.id
_entity.type
_entity.pdbx_description
1 polymer ?
#
loop_
_entity_poly.entity_id
_entity_poly.type
_entity_poly.pdbx_seq_one_letter_code
_entity_poly.pdbx_strand_id
1 'polypeptide(L)'
;MLRALSVALLAIWSCFAFAANESAMSLLDNRFRVDSTIEQITFLVYREQSSQPVVLVRPDGKKYYAWGTYDNVRWYQEPSLDIISIDNPMPGPWQAVGKVTPKNNIRLLSHLKLNTDVFPTRLYQTEALKFTAQLTSNDKPLVLRDFLDRVSLRVTFTKFVENEDQLIKAAS
;
A
#
# COMPACT_ATOMS: atom_id res chain seq x y z
N MET A 1 -58.92 39.23 -27.75
CA MET A 1 -58.10 40.10 -28.64
C MET A 1 -57.31 40.98 -27.68
N LEU A 2 -55.99 41.02 -27.57
CA LEU A 2 -54.84 40.68 -28.42
C LEU A 2 -53.68 40.54 -27.40
N ARG A 3 -53.37 39.35 -26.90
CA ARG A 3 -52.21 38.54 -27.31
C ARG A 3 -51.11 39.34 -28.04
N ALA A 4 -49.92 39.24 -27.47
CA ALA A 4 -48.64 39.33 -28.14
C ALA A 4 -48.22 40.75 -28.58
N LEU A 5 -47.13 41.25 -27.98
CA LEU A 5 -45.83 41.46 -28.66
C LEU A 5 -44.96 42.50 -27.91
N SER A 6 -44.95 42.49 -26.58
CA SER A 6 -43.90 43.20 -25.83
C SER A 6 -42.61 42.37 -25.86
N VAL A 7 -41.91 42.46 -27.00
CA VAL A 7 -40.44 42.63 -27.08
C VAL A 7 -39.66 41.71 -26.13
N ALA A 8 -39.39 40.45 -26.46
CA ALA A 8 -38.29 40.03 -27.34
C ALA A 8 -36.91 40.69 -27.06
N LEU A 9 -36.63 41.16 -25.84
CA LEU A 9 -35.31 41.69 -25.47
C LEU A 9 -34.80 41.26 -24.07
N LEU A 10 -35.27 40.13 -23.54
CA LEU A 10 -34.71 39.53 -22.31
C LEU A 10 -34.36 38.04 -22.48
N ALA A 11 -34.36 37.52 -23.70
CA ALA A 11 -34.14 36.10 -23.99
C ALA A 11 -32.72 35.78 -24.53
N ILE A 12 -31.76 36.72 -24.45
CA ILE A 12 -30.44 36.55 -25.10
C ILE A 12 -29.25 36.66 -24.14
N TRP A 13 -29.43 36.94 -22.84
CA TRP A 13 -28.28 37.26 -21.97
C TRP A 13 -27.89 36.31 -20.83
N SER A 14 -28.44 35.10 -20.76
CA SER A 14 -27.98 34.13 -19.75
C SER A 14 -27.58 32.78 -20.34
N CYS A 15 -27.15 32.76 -21.60
CA CYS A 15 -26.45 31.62 -22.20
C CYS A 15 -24.94 31.81 -22.14
N PHE A 16 -24.41 32.02 -20.93
CA PHE A 16 -23.00 31.74 -20.62
C PHE A 16 -22.92 31.22 -19.19
N ALA A 17 -23.59 30.10 -18.93
CA ALA A 17 -23.04 29.17 -17.95
C ALA A 17 -21.74 28.63 -18.58
N PHE A 18 -20.64 29.37 -18.41
CA PHE A 18 -19.34 28.73 -18.40
C PHE A 18 -19.43 27.69 -17.29
N ALA A 19 -19.69 26.44 -17.67
CA ALA A 19 -19.20 25.32 -16.91
C ALA A 19 -17.69 25.54 -16.86
N ALA A 20 -17.22 26.19 -15.79
CA ALA A 20 -15.84 26.12 -15.40
C ALA A 20 -15.60 24.62 -15.24
N ASN A 21 -15.00 24.03 -16.27
CA ASN A 21 -14.48 22.69 -16.20
C ASN A 21 -13.65 22.69 -14.91
N GLU A 22 -13.99 21.83 -13.94
CA GLU A 22 -13.20 21.61 -12.73
C GLU A 22 -11.88 20.94 -13.14
N SER A 23 -11.09 21.65 -13.94
CA SER A 23 -9.67 21.46 -14.17
C SER A 23 -8.88 22.05 -12.99
N ALA A 24 -9.52 22.20 -11.83
CA ALA A 24 -8.86 22.40 -10.56
C ALA A 24 -8.25 21.05 -10.16
N MET A 25 -7.08 20.77 -10.71
CA MET A 25 -5.99 20.12 -9.98
C MET A 25 -6.44 19.05 -8.97
N SER A 26 -6.52 17.80 -9.42
CA SER A 26 -6.32 16.62 -8.57
C SER A 26 -4.86 16.58 -8.08
N LEU A 27 -4.42 17.66 -7.42
CA LEU A 27 -3.10 17.83 -6.81
C LEU A 27 -3.16 17.63 -5.28
N LEU A 28 -4.38 17.50 -4.74
CA LEU A 28 -4.66 17.42 -3.30
C LEU A 28 -4.76 15.98 -2.73
N ASP A 29 -4.97 14.94 -3.53
CA ASP A 29 -5.64 13.71 -3.01
C ASP A 29 -4.77 12.46 -2.75
N ASN A 30 -3.44 12.57 -2.71
CA ASN A 30 -2.57 11.44 -2.36
C ASN A 30 -1.89 11.62 -1.00
N ARG A 31 -2.57 12.29 -0.07
CA ARG A 31 -2.10 12.51 1.30
C ARG A 31 -2.77 11.54 2.25
N PHE A 32 -2.02 11.04 3.22
CA PHE A 32 -2.54 10.14 4.24
C PHE A 32 -1.82 10.39 5.56
N ARG A 33 -2.46 9.99 6.66
CA ARG A 33 -1.92 10.15 7.99
C ARG A 33 -1.49 8.80 8.53
N VAL A 34 -0.25 8.75 9.02
CA VAL A 34 0.30 7.59 9.73
C VAL A 34 0.26 7.90 11.22
N ASP A 35 -0.29 6.96 12.01
CA ASP A 35 -0.36 7.06 13.46
C ASP A 35 0.93 6.56 14.12
N SER A 36 1.21 7.01 15.34
CA SER A 36 2.40 6.60 16.12
C SER A 36 2.41 5.13 16.54
N THR A 37 1.27 4.45 16.52
CA THR A 37 1.16 3.03 16.88
C THR A 37 1.62 2.09 15.77
N ILE A 38 1.84 2.60 14.55
CA ILE A 38 2.16 1.78 13.39
C ILE A 38 3.66 1.46 13.37
N GLU A 39 4.01 0.21 13.66
CA GLU A 39 5.39 -0.30 13.59
C GLU A 39 5.87 -0.53 12.15
N GLN A 40 4.95 -0.87 11.25
CA GLN A 40 5.23 -1.07 9.83
C GLN A 40 4.03 -0.67 8.98
N ILE A 41 4.29 0.04 7.89
CA ILE A 41 3.28 0.40 6.90
C ILE A 41 3.73 0.00 5.49
N THR A 42 2.80 -0.53 4.70
CA THR A 42 3.01 -0.80 3.28
C THR A 42 2.02 0.00 2.44
N PHE A 43 2.57 0.81 1.53
CA PHE A 43 1.84 1.56 0.52
C PHE A 43 1.72 0.72 -0.75
N LEU A 44 0.51 0.50 -1.24
CA LEU A 44 0.26 0.01 -2.59
C LEU A 44 -0.25 1.16 -3.44
N VAL A 45 0.61 1.66 -4.32
CA VAL A 45 0.32 2.85 -5.13
C VAL A 45 0.11 2.43 -6.58
N TYR A 46 -1.16 2.42 -6.99
CA TYR A 46 -1.56 2.08 -8.35
C TYR A 46 -1.39 3.29 -9.26
N ARG A 47 -0.56 3.14 -10.28
CA ARG A 47 -0.11 4.20 -11.16
C ARG A 47 -0.53 3.91 -12.59
N GLU A 48 -0.61 4.95 -13.42
CA GLU A 48 -0.87 4.77 -14.85
C GLU A 48 0.16 3.82 -15.46
N GLN A 49 -0.28 2.98 -16.41
CA GLN A 49 0.60 2.00 -17.04
C GLN A 49 1.79 2.70 -17.69
N SER A 50 2.99 2.18 -17.44
CA SER A 50 4.26 2.72 -17.97
C SER A 50 4.56 4.17 -17.53
N SER A 51 3.96 4.63 -16.42
CA SER A 51 4.32 5.92 -15.80
C SER A 51 5.63 5.86 -15.02
N GLN A 52 6.10 6.99 -14.52
CA GLN A 52 7.24 7.04 -13.62
C GLN A 52 6.82 6.61 -12.20
N PRO A 53 7.74 6.01 -11.41
CA PRO A 53 7.48 5.67 -10.02
C PRO A 53 7.04 6.87 -9.22
N VAL A 54 6.22 6.64 -8.20
CA VAL A 54 5.85 7.73 -7.31
C VAL A 54 7.04 8.20 -6.48
N VAL A 55 6.93 9.42 -5.97
CA VAL A 55 7.84 9.97 -4.95
C VAL A 55 7.05 10.04 -3.65
N LEU A 56 7.57 9.42 -2.59
CA LEU A 56 6.94 9.42 -1.29
C LEU A 56 7.52 10.54 -0.43
N VAL A 57 6.71 11.52 -0.06
CA VAL A 57 7.07 12.66 0.77
C VAL A 57 6.69 12.37 2.22
N ARG A 58 7.68 12.46 3.10
CA ARG A 58 7.59 12.28 4.55
C ARG A 58 6.94 13.50 5.24
N PRO A 59 6.50 13.36 6.50
CA PRO A 59 6.02 14.47 7.33
C PRO A 59 7.04 15.61 7.49
N ASP A 60 8.33 15.30 7.50
CA ASP A 60 9.44 16.26 7.57
C ASP A 60 9.83 16.86 6.20
N GLY A 61 9.11 16.52 5.14
CA GLY A 61 9.36 17.00 3.78
C GLY A 61 10.46 16.27 3.02
N LYS A 62 11.19 15.33 3.66
CA LYS A 62 12.16 14.49 2.96
C LYS A 62 11.44 13.55 1.98
N LYS A 63 12.15 13.16 0.92
CA LYS A 63 11.59 12.38 -0.19
C LYS A 63 12.26 11.03 -0.30
N TYR A 64 11.44 9.99 -0.44
CA TYR A 64 11.86 8.68 -0.87
C TYR A 64 11.59 8.49 -2.36
N TYR A 65 12.58 7.96 -3.04
CA TYR A 65 12.55 7.65 -4.47
C TYR A 65 12.78 6.16 -4.66
N ALA A 66 12.19 5.59 -5.70
CA ALA A 66 12.29 4.16 -5.93
C ALA A 66 13.71 3.65 -6.24
N TRP A 67 14.57 4.50 -6.80
CA TRP A 67 15.98 4.22 -7.04
C TRP A 67 16.89 4.54 -5.84
N GLY A 68 16.31 5.05 -4.75
CA GLY A 68 17.05 5.35 -3.52
C GLY A 68 17.20 4.11 -2.64
N THR A 69 18.28 4.07 -1.86
CA THR A 69 18.47 3.08 -0.81
C THR A 69 18.28 3.74 0.54
N TYR A 70 17.43 3.16 1.38
CA TYR A 70 17.14 3.65 2.73
C TYR A 70 17.03 2.44 3.66
N ASP A 71 17.62 2.54 4.85
CA ASP A 71 17.74 1.40 5.77
C ASP A 71 16.40 0.77 6.17
N ASN A 72 15.35 1.61 6.27
CA ASN A 72 14.03 1.20 6.72
C ASN A 72 12.96 1.18 5.62
N VAL A 73 13.35 1.28 4.34
CA VAL A 73 12.40 1.29 3.22
C VAL A 73 12.71 0.16 2.26
N ARG A 74 11.69 -0.64 1.94
CA ARG A 74 11.72 -1.63 0.86
C ARG A 74 10.77 -1.18 -0.23
N TRP A 75 11.28 -1.03 -1.45
CA TRP A 75 10.50 -0.59 -2.60
C TRP A 75 10.50 -1.68 -3.68
N TYR A 76 9.33 -2.19 -4.02
CA TYR A 76 9.12 -3.13 -5.11
C TYR A 76 8.30 -2.47 -6.22
N GLN A 77 8.76 -2.59 -7.46
CA GLN A 77 8.24 -1.85 -8.60
C GLN A 77 7.69 -2.76 -9.68
N GLU A 78 6.54 -2.38 -10.22
CA GLU A 78 5.94 -2.97 -11.40
C GLU A 78 5.42 -1.87 -12.35
N PRO A 79 5.11 -2.19 -13.62
CA PRO A 79 4.71 -1.20 -14.61
C PRO A 79 3.55 -0.28 -14.20
N SER A 80 2.62 -0.79 -13.39
CA SER A 80 1.41 -0.08 -12.92
C SER A 80 1.24 -0.08 -11.39
N LEU A 81 2.23 -0.53 -10.61
CA LEU A 81 2.13 -0.65 -9.16
C LEU A 81 3.48 -0.40 -8.49
N ASP A 82 3.49 0.44 -7.45
CA ASP A 82 4.60 0.54 -6.51
C ASP A 82 4.14 -0.05 -5.16
N ILE A 83 4.93 -0.98 -4.58
CA ILE A 83 4.74 -1.51 -3.23
C ILE A 83 5.88 -1.01 -2.35
N ILE A 84 5.58 -0.16 -1.39
CA ILE A 84 6.57 0.54 -0.56
C ILE A 84 6.32 0.17 0.90
N SER A 85 7.20 -0.62 1.49
CA SER A 85 7.12 -0.98 2.92
C SER A 85 8.12 -0.17 3.73
N ILE A 86 7.66 0.43 4.82
CA ILE A 86 8.47 1.27 5.71
C ILE A 86 8.36 0.73 7.13
N ASP A 87 9.51 0.38 7.69
CA ASP A 87 9.64 -0.04 9.07
C ASP A 87 9.81 1.21 9.95
N ASN A 88 9.10 1.28 11.07
CA ASN A 88 9.02 2.44 11.98
C ASN A 88 8.76 3.77 11.24
N PRO A 89 7.65 3.91 10.50
CA PRO A 89 7.35 5.12 9.75
C PRO A 89 7.19 6.34 10.68
N MET A 90 7.68 7.49 10.24
CA MET A 90 7.45 8.75 10.95
C MET A 90 5.95 9.03 11.07
N PRO A 91 5.41 9.30 12.28
CA PRO A 91 4.01 9.65 12.45
C PRO A 91 3.69 11.00 11.80
N GLY A 92 2.48 11.16 11.27
CA GLY A 92 2.02 12.41 10.69
C GLY A 92 1.60 12.32 9.22
N PRO A 93 1.53 13.46 8.52
CA PRO A 93 1.07 13.52 7.13
C PRO A 93 2.16 13.07 6.16
N TRP A 94 1.81 12.15 5.29
CA TRP A 94 2.64 11.70 4.19
C TRP A 94 1.93 11.98 2.87
N GLN A 95 2.69 12.04 1.77
CA GLN A 95 2.14 12.28 0.44
C GLN A 95 2.83 11.43 -0.62
N ALA A 96 2.06 10.78 -1.49
CA ALA A 96 2.60 10.18 -2.72
C ALA A 96 2.43 11.15 -3.90
N VAL A 97 3.50 11.42 -4.64
CA VAL A 97 3.51 12.34 -5.78
C VAL A 97 3.85 11.57 -7.05
N GLY A 98 2.99 11.62 -8.06
CA GLY A 98 3.18 10.95 -9.34
C GLY A 98 1.89 10.84 -10.14
N LYS A 99 1.94 10.18 -11.31
CA LYS A 99 0.76 9.88 -12.14
C LYS A 99 -0.02 8.68 -11.57
N VAL A 100 -0.60 8.91 -10.40
CA VAL A 100 -1.52 7.96 -9.76
C VAL A 100 -2.83 7.99 -10.52
N THR A 101 -3.44 6.81 -10.73
CA THR A 101 -4.67 6.75 -11.53
C THR A 101 -5.81 7.57 -10.89
N PRO A 102 -6.63 8.32 -11.66
CA PRO A 102 -7.65 9.24 -11.13
C PRO A 102 -8.73 8.58 -10.25
N LYS A 103 -8.82 7.24 -10.27
CA LYS A 103 -9.72 6.44 -9.45
C LYS A 103 -9.17 6.15 -8.03
N ASN A 104 -7.97 6.66 -7.72
CA ASN A 104 -7.25 6.67 -6.43
C ASN A 104 -7.61 5.53 -5.46
N ASN A 105 -6.77 4.50 -5.41
CA ASN A 105 -6.72 3.64 -4.22
C ASN A 105 -5.27 3.37 -3.85
N ILE A 106 -4.57 4.39 -3.32
CA ILE A 106 -3.42 4.09 -2.46
C ILE A 106 -3.97 3.24 -1.32
N ARG A 107 -3.61 1.96 -1.29
CA ARG A 107 -4.01 1.08 -0.20
C ARG A 107 -2.91 1.05 0.83
N LEU A 108 -3.30 1.27 2.07
CA LEU A 108 -2.41 1.18 3.23
C LEU A 108 -2.64 -0.16 3.89
N LEU A 109 -1.56 -0.92 4.06
CA LEU A 109 -1.54 -2.09 4.92
C LEU A 109 -0.68 -1.77 6.13
N SER A 110 -1.20 -2.12 7.30
CA SER A 110 -0.48 -2.03 8.58
C SER A 110 -0.78 -3.28 9.41
N HIS A 111 0.04 -3.49 10.44
CA HIS A 111 -0.09 -4.62 11.36
C HIS A 111 -0.18 -5.96 10.62
N LEU A 112 0.67 -6.14 9.61
CA LEU A 112 0.75 -7.40 8.87
C LEU A 112 1.32 -8.47 9.80
N LYS A 113 0.56 -9.54 10.02
CA LYS A 113 0.98 -10.66 10.87
C LYS A 113 0.78 -11.97 10.14
N LEU A 114 1.84 -12.79 10.11
CA LEU A 114 1.78 -14.17 9.64
C LEU A 114 1.42 -15.06 10.83
N ASN A 115 0.20 -15.60 10.79
CA ASN A 115 -0.24 -16.62 11.74
C ASN A 115 0.03 -18.00 11.15
N THR A 116 0.58 -18.91 11.93
CA THR A 116 0.91 -20.27 11.49
C THR A 116 0.37 -21.30 12.45
N ASP A 117 0.03 -22.48 11.93
CA ASP A 117 -0.26 -23.63 12.76
C ASP A 117 0.97 -24.02 13.59
N VAL A 118 0.74 -24.49 14.81
CA VAL A 118 1.81 -25.05 15.65
C VAL A 118 2.05 -26.48 15.21
N PHE A 119 3.32 -26.88 15.04
CA PHE A 119 3.64 -28.27 14.74
C PHE A 119 3.28 -29.18 15.93
N PRO A 120 2.68 -30.36 15.68
CA PRO A 120 2.43 -31.32 16.74
C PRO A 120 3.74 -31.81 17.37
N THR A 121 3.74 -31.98 18.68
CA THR A 121 4.91 -32.41 19.46
C THR A 121 5.28 -33.88 19.25
N ARG A 122 4.39 -34.68 18.66
CA ARG A 122 4.62 -36.10 18.35
C ARG A 122 4.25 -36.33 16.90
N LEU A 123 5.14 -37.01 16.18
CA LEU A 123 4.97 -37.39 14.79
C LEU A 123 5.10 -38.89 14.68
N TYR A 124 4.20 -39.52 13.92
CA TYR A 124 4.31 -40.94 13.62
C TYR A 124 5.02 -41.16 12.29
N GLN A 125 5.68 -42.31 12.15
CA GLN A 125 6.25 -42.70 10.87
C GLN A 125 5.13 -42.74 9.81
N THR A 126 5.41 -42.20 8.62
CA THR A 126 4.49 -42.14 7.47
C THR A 126 3.27 -41.20 7.61
N GLU A 127 3.25 -40.35 8.63
CA GLU A 127 2.20 -39.33 8.78
C GLU A 127 2.38 -38.16 7.79
N ALA A 128 1.31 -37.77 7.11
CA ALA A 128 1.27 -36.57 6.27
C ALA A 128 0.73 -35.39 7.09
N LEU A 129 1.57 -34.36 7.29
CA LEU A 129 1.19 -33.18 8.05
C LEU A 129 0.64 -32.10 7.13
N LYS A 130 -0.54 -31.57 7.46
CA LYS A 130 -1.04 -30.33 6.87
C LYS A 130 -0.57 -29.17 7.73
N PHE A 131 0.16 -28.25 7.11
CA PHE A 131 0.58 -26.99 7.73
C PHE A 131 -0.14 -25.83 7.04
N THR A 132 -0.80 -24.99 7.83
CA THR A 132 -1.49 -23.79 7.34
C THR A 132 -0.79 -22.55 7.86
N ALA A 133 -0.68 -21.54 6.99
CA ALA A 133 -0.28 -20.19 7.36
C ALA A 133 -1.25 -19.18 6.76
N GLN A 134 -1.57 -18.12 7.51
CA GLN A 134 -2.49 -17.08 7.11
C GLN A 134 -1.88 -15.71 7.39
N LEU A 135 -1.90 -14.85 6.38
CA LEU A 135 -1.54 -13.45 6.54
C LEU A 135 -2.77 -12.64 6.96
N THR A 136 -2.60 -11.80 7.98
CA THR A 136 -3.65 -10.92 8.50
C THR A 136 -3.19 -9.47 8.50
N SER A 137 -4.13 -8.52 8.43
CA SER A 137 -3.89 -7.09 8.61
C SER A 137 -4.96 -6.55 9.57
N ASN A 138 -4.53 -5.84 10.61
CA ASN A 138 -5.42 -5.36 11.68
C ASN A 138 -6.31 -6.49 12.23
N ASP A 139 -5.70 -7.65 12.49
CA ASP A 139 -6.32 -8.88 13.00
C ASP A 139 -7.47 -9.46 12.14
N LYS A 140 -7.59 -9.01 10.88
CA LYS A 140 -8.51 -9.57 9.88
C LYS A 140 -7.73 -10.32 8.80
N PRO A 141 -8.27 -11.41 8.23
CA PRO A 141 -7.66 -12.08 7.09
C PRO A 141 -7.36 -11.11 5.95
N LEU A 142 -6.11 -11.10 5.47
CA LEU A 142 -5.74 -10.28 4.33
C LEU A 142 -6.31 -10.92 3.05
N VAL A 143 -7.18 -10.19 2.35
CA VAL A 143 -7.84 -10.66 1.11
C VAL A 143 -7.44 -9.84 -0.12
N LEU A 144 -6.39 -9.04 -0.01
CA LEU A 144 -5.94 -8.13 -1.07
C LEU A 144 -5.09 -8.89 -2.11
N ARG A 145 -5.72 -9.38 -3.18
CA ARG A 145 -5.07 -10.20 -4.22
C ARG A 145 -3.81 -9.57 -4.81
N ASP A 146 -3.87 -8.30 -5.18
CA ASP A 146 -2.71 -7.61 -5.77
C ASP A 146 -1.47 -7.63 -4.85
N PHE A 147 -1.67 -7.63 -3.53
CA PHE A 147 -0.58 -7.83 -2.59
C PHE A 147 -0.15 -9.30 -2.51
N LEU A 148 -1.13 -10.20 -2.30
CA LEU A 148 -0.88 -11.62 -2.08
C LEU A 148 -0.20 -12.31 -3.26
N ASP A 149 -0.52 -11.92 -4.50
CA ASP A 149 0.10 -12.46 -5.72
C ASP A 149 1.61 -12.15 -5.80
N ARG A 150 2.12 -11.24 -4.95
CA ARG A 150 3.53 -10.80 -4.88
C ARG A 150 4.21 -11.21 -3.58
N VAL A 151 3.51 -11.96 -2.72
CA VAL A 151 4.09 -12.52 -1.49
C VAL A 151 4.68 -13.89 -1.81
N SER A 152 5.94 -14.08 -1.43
CA SER A 152 6.57 -15.41 -1.43
C SER A 152 6.65 -15.93 0.00
N LEU A 153 6.02 -17.08 0.27
CA LEU A 153 6.14 -17.78 1.54
C LEU A 153 7.08 -18.97 1.36
N ARG A 154 8.09 -19.07 2.22
CA ARG A 154 9.00 -20.21 2.28
C ARG A 154 8.82 -20.91 3.61
N VAL A 155 8.56 -22.22 3.56
CA VAL A 155 8.54 -23.08 4.74
C VAL A 155 9.77 -23.96 4.70
N THR A 156 10.55 -23.97 5.78
CA THR A 156 11.75 -24.79 5.93
C THR A 156 11.62 -25.63 7.18
N PHE A 157 11.87 -26.93 7.04
CA PHE A 157 11.98 -27.85 8.16
C PHE A 157 13.45 -28.00 8.52
N THR A 158 13.81 -27.57 9.71
CA THR A 158 15.14 -27.77 10.27
C THR A 158 15.05 -28.73 11.45
N LYS A 159 16.05 -29.60 11.59
CA LYS A 159 16.15 -30.46 12.77
C LYS A 159 16.41 -29.56 13.97
N PHE A 160 15.54 -29.60 14.98
CA PHE A 160 15.79 -28.91 16.23
C PHE A 160 17.00 -29.55 16.92
N VAL A 161 18.05 -28.77 17.17
CA VAL A 161 19.22 -29.17 17.95
C VAL A 161 19.22 -28.33 19.22
N GLU A 162 19.15 -29.00 20.37
CA GLU A 162 19.21 -28.32 21.67
C GLU A 162 20.61 -27.71 21.85
N ASN A 163 20.68 -26.44 22.28
CA ASN A 163 21.92 -25.68 22.51
C ASN A 163 22.82 -25.42 21.27
N GLU A 164 22.23 -25.16 20.10
CA GLU A 164 22.98 -24.82 18.87
C GLU A 164 24.01 -23.69 19.07
N ASP A 165 23.66 -22.65 19.85
CA ASP A 165 24.55 -21.52 20.17
C ASP A 165 25.83 -21.92 20.93
N GLN A 166 25.79 -23.01 21.71
CA GLN A 166 26.94 -23.53 22.43
C GLN A 166 27.86 -24.37 21.54
N LEU A 167 27.27 -25.08 20.56
CA LEU A 167 28.01 -25.92 19.61
C LEU A 167 28.84 -25.07 18.64
N ILE A 168 28.32 -23.92 18.20
CA ILE A 168 29.04 -22.99 17.31
C ILE A 168 30.28 -22.40 18.02
N LYS A 169 30.18 -22.07 19.32
CA LYS A 169 31.31 -21.56 20.12
C LYS A 169 32.39 -22.58 20.40
N ALA A 170 32.04 -23.87 20.51
CA ALA A 170 33.02 -24.94 20.76
C ALA A 170 33.81 -25.34 19.49
N ALA A 171 33.34 -24.92 18.30
CA ALA A 171 33.94 -25.25 17.00
C ALA A 171 34.77 -24.10 16.40
N SER A 172 34.93 -22.98 17.12
CA SER A 172 35.74 -21.80 16.78
C SER A 172 36.89 -21.62 17.75
#